data_AF-A0A7S1QA48-F1
#
_entry.id   AF-A0A7S1QA48-F1
#
_cell.length_a   1.000
_cell.length_b   1.000
_cell.length_c   1.000
_cell.angle_alpha   90.00
_cell.angle_beta   90.00
_cell.angle_gamma   90.00
#
_symmetry.space_group_name_H-M   'P 1'
#
loop_
_entity.id
_entity.type
_entity.pdbx_description
1 polymer ?
#
loop_
_entity_poly.entity_id
_entity_poly.type
_entity_poly.pdbx_seq_one_letter_code
_entity_poly.pdbx_strand_id
1 'polypeptide(L)'
;AAAAACKTDALRSLRDALFAAAFPHGPLHLHALVSPTSGDGTGPQKWRAVALPLLALSPHRVTTVVTTHRGHAEEYAAGSDAVAADGAAVLVAVGGDGMAHEVINGVRQRRARLGGKRGDVLIGAFPAGSGCAVCMEFGIFKRLDAALALVHAFDRSCDLFRCTVKPVDGGILTPLFADRVGFLSATFSSIAAVDLESEPLRWMGDARFFVDVLQRICGIGRVSYHAKLRYRAATAAEAGTHRPVANDADGRTRLDGLANILRFFRWHQFDAPSVDRTVGDFFGPNDVYEAAPVDKGEGDDGWCTVPHEQFSLLFAMNLRYMAAD
;
A
#
# COMPACT_ATOMS: atom_id res chain seq x y z
N ALA A 1 -10.20 -14.60 52.42
CA ALA A 1 -9.51 -13.40 51.92
C ALA A 1 -8.39 -13.74 50.93
N ALA A 2 -7.35 -14.51 51.32
CA ALA A 2 -6.21 -14.86 50.46
C ALA A 2 -6.57 -15.59 49.15
N ALA A 3 -7.50 -16.57 49.19
CA ALA A 3 -7.94 -17.29 47.99
C ALA A 3 -8.73 -16.40 46.99
N ALA A 4 -9.47 -15.41 47.49
CA ALA A 4 -10.20 -14.45 46.65
C ALA A 4 -9.23 -13.43 46.01
N ALA A 5 -8.21 -12.99 46.75
CA ALA A 5 -7.13 -12.15 46.22
C ALA A 5 -6.33 -12.90 45.12
N CYS A 6 -5.94 -14.15 45.37
CA CYS A 6 -5.24 -15.01 44.40
C CYS A 6 -6.06 -15.20 43.09
N LYS A 7 -7.38 -15.40 43.20
CA LYS A 7 -8.27 -15.52 42.02
C LYS A 7 -8.38 -14.21 41.23
N THR A 8 -8.33 -13.06 41.92
CA THR A 8 -8.39 -11.73 41.31
C THR A 8 -7.09 -11.39 40.58
N ASP A 9 -5.94 -11.82 41.11
CA ASP A 9 -4.63 -11.62 40.48
C ASP A 9 -4.44 -12.53 39.25
N ALA A 10 -4.92 -13.77 39.31
CA ALA A 10 -4.95 -14.68 38.16
C ALA A 10 -5.81 -14.12 37.01
N LEU A 11 -6.99 -13.57 37.31
CA LEU A 11 -7.86 -12.94 36.30
C LEU A 11 -7.23 -11.69 35.67
N ARG A 12 -6.54 -10.87 36.46
CA ARG A 12 -5.78 -9.72 35.95
C ARG A 12 -4.65 -10.17 35.02
N SER A 13 -3.87 -11.16 35.44
CA SER A 13 -2.78 -11.71 34.62
C SER A 13 -3.29 -12.30 33.30
N LEU A 14 -4.41 -13.05 33.33
CA LEU A 14 -5.04 -13.57 32.11
C LEU A 14 -5.53 -12.44 31.19
N ARG A 15 -6.20 -11.42 31.74
CA ARG A 15 -6.64 -10.24 30.98
C ARG A 15 -5.46 -9.57 30.31
N ASP A 16 -4.39 -9.31 31.05
CA ASP A 16 -3.22 -8.59 30.54
C ASP A 16 -2.51 -9.41 29.45
N ALA A 17 -2.43 -10.74 29.60
CA ALA A 17 -1.92 -11.64 28.58
C ALA A 17 -2.79 -11.65 27.31
N LEU A 18 -4.12 -11.67 27.45
CA LEU A 18 -5.05 -11.58 26.31
C LEU A 18 -4.94 -10.23 25.61
N PHE A 19 -4.82 -9.13 26.35
CA PHE A 19 -4.62 -7.79 25.80
C PHE A 19 -3.29 -7.70 25.03
N ALA A 20 -2.19 -8.19 25.60
CA ALA A 20 -0.89 -8.20 24.94
C ALA A 20 -0.89 -9.08 23.67
N ALA A 21 -1.61 -10.20 23.68
CA ALA A 21 -1.76 -11.07 22.52
C ALA A 21 -2.63 -10.44 21.42
N ALA A 22 -3.71 -9.75 21.79
CA ALA A 22 -4.62 -9.11 20.84
C ALA A 22 -4.07 -7.78 20.26
N PHE A 23 -3.25 -7.06 21.04
CA PHE A 23 -2.73 -5.73 20.72
C PHE A 23 -1.21 -5.68 20.96
N PRO A 24 -0.39 -6.26 20.07
CA PRO A 24 1.05 -6.41 20.28
C PRO A 24 1.81 -5.08 20.36
N HIS A 25 1.26 -4.03 19.75
CA HIS A 25 1.80 -2.66 19.78
C HIS A 25 1.21 -1.82 20.92
N GLY A 26 0.36 -2.42 21.76
CA GLY A 26 -0.35 -1.71 22.82
C GLY A 26 -1.35 -0.67 22.31
N PRO A 27 -1.74 0.29 23.16
CA PRO A 27 -2.54 1.44 22.75
C PRO A 27 -1.77 2.30 21.74
N LEU A 28 -2.43 2.64 20.63
CA LEU A 28 -1.89 3.46 19.54
C LEU A 28 -2.78 4.67 19.33
N HIS A 29 -2.23 5.72 18.71
CA HIS A 29 -3.02 6.86 18.25
C HIS A 29 -3.10 6.87 16.73
N LEU A 30 -4.26 6.56 16.19
CA LEU A 30 -4.55 6.57 14.76
C LEU A 30 -5.04 7.95 14.32
N HIS A 31 -4.30 8.58 13.42
CA HIS A 31 -4.71 9.78 12.71
C HIS A 31 -5.29 9.35 11.35
N ALA A 32 -6.61 9.23 11.29
CA ALA A 32 -7.32 8.86 10.09
C ALA A 32 -7.53 10.08 9.19
N LEU A 33 -6.76 10.15 8.12
CA LEU A 33 -6.84 11.20 7.11
C LEU A 33 -7.86 10.75 6.05
N VAL A 34 -8.99 11.44 5.99
CA VAL A 34 -10.18 11.03 5.22
C VAL A 34 -10.41 11.96 4.05
N SER A 35 -10.32 11.42 2.84
CA SER A 35 -10.69 12.15 1.63
C SER A 35 -12.22 12.27 1.51
N PRO A 36 -12.79 13.48 1.43
CA PRO A 36 -14.23 13.68 1.32
C PRO A 36 -14.78 13.24 -0.04
N THR A 37 -13.94 13.18 -1.08
CA THR A 37 -14.32 12.84 -2.45
C THR A 37 -14.14 11.36 -2.78
N SER A 38 -13.55 10.57 -1.87
CA SER A 38 -13.29 9.15 -2.11
C SER A 38 -14.59 8.34 -2.25
N GLY A 39 -14.60 7.45 -3.25
CA GLY A 39 -15.71 6.53 -3.51
C GLY A 39 -17.02 7.26 -3.77
N ASP A 40 -17.01 8.20 -4.71
CA ASP A 40 -18.16 9.02 -5.08
C ASP A 40 -18.74 9.83 -3.91
N GLY A 41 -17.84 10.32 -3.05
CA GLY A 41 -18.22 11.11 -1.87
C GLY A 41 -18.73 10.31 -0.66
N THR A 42 -18.69 8.98 -0.72
CA THR A 42 -19.16 8.09 0.37
C THR A 42 -18.05 7.63 1.32
N GLY A 43 -16.79 8.03 1.06
CA GLY A 43 -15.63 7.63 1.83
C GLY A 43 -15.73 7.91 3.34
N PRO A 44 -16.13 9.12 3.78
CA PRO A 44 -16.33 9.42 5.19
C PRO A 44 -17.38 8.53 5.86
N GLN A 45 -18.47 8.20 5.15
CA GLN A 45 -19.54 7.34 5.64
C GLN A 45 -19.04 5.91 5.79
N LYS A 46 -18.29 5.38 4.81
CA LYS A 46 -17.65 4.06 4.87
C LYS A 46 -16.71 3.93 6.06
N TRP A 47 -15.88 4.94 6.31
CA TRP A 47 -15.00 5.00 7.47
C TRP A 47 -15.78 4.97 8.79
N ARG A 48 -16.80 5.82 8.93
CA ARG A 48 -17.64 5.88 10.13
C ARG A 48 -18.47 4.63 10.38
N ALA A 49 -18.96 3.99 9.31
CA ALA A 49 -19.85 2.84 9.42
C ALA A 49 -19.11 1.51 9.66
N VAL A 50 -17.87 1.39 9.17
CA VAL A 50 -17.13 0.11 9.22
C VAL A 50 -15.94 0.17 10.17
N ALA A 51 -15.08 1.18 10.06
CA ALA A 51 -13.83 1.21 10.82
C ALA A 51 -14.01 1.72 12.25
N LEU A 52 -14.69 2.84 12.44
CA LEU A 52 -14.86 3.44 13.77
C LEU A 52 -15.53 2.50 14.79
N PRO A 53 -16.58 1.71 14.47
CA PRO A 53 -17.19 0.80 15.43
C PRO A 53 -16.22 -0.30 15.89
N LEU A 54 -15.37 -0.80 15.00
CA LEU A 54 -14.36 -1.79 15.35
C LEU A 54 -13.20 -1.20 16.15
N LEU A 55 -12.74 -0.01 15.77
CA LEU A 55 -11.69 0.70 16.50
C LEU A 55 -12.16 1.14 17.90
N ALA A 56 -13.46 1.38 18.11
CA ALA A 56 -14.01 1.65 19.43
C ALA A 56 -13.94 0.44 20.38
N LEU A 57 -13.74 -0.77 19.85
CA LEU A 57 -13.54 -2.00 20.63
C LEU A 57 -12.06 -2.27 20.94
N SER A 58 -11.15 -1.45 20.43
CA SER A 58 -9.71 -1.57 20.66
C SER A 58 -9.23 -0.52 21.68
N PRO A 59 -8.02 -0.67 22.24
CA PRO A 59 -7.44 0.33 23.14
C PRO A 59 -6.92 1.56 22.39
N HIS A 60 -7.12 1.65 21.08
CA HIS A 60 -6.56 2.70 20.26
C HIS A 60 -7.37 3.99 20.35
N ARG A 61 -6.68 5.13 20.34
CA ARG A 61 -7.29 6.44 20.18
C ARG A 61 -7.37 6.77 18.69
N VAL A 62 -8.49 7.31 18.24
CA VAL A 62 -8.68 7.68 16.84
C VAL A 62 -8.98 9.17 16.71
N THR A 63 -8.15 9.89 15.97
CA THR A 63 -8.41 11.26 15.52
C THR A 63 -8.73 11.21 14.03
N THR A 64 -9.96 11.59 13.66
CA THR A 64 -10.36 11.70 12.25
C THR A 64 -10.11 13.12 11.75
N VAL A 65 -9.39 13.24 10.64
CA VAL A 65 -9.04 14.50 9.97
C VAL A 65 -9.57 14.42 8.55
N VAL A 66 -10.57 15.24 8.21
CA VAL A 66 -11.09 15.32 6.85
C VAL A 66 -10.18 16.23 6.02
N THR A 67 -9.67 15.72 4.89
CA THR A 67 -8.82 16.53 4.01
C THR A 67 -9.65 17.56 3.25
N THR A 68 -9.01 18.65 2.83
CA THR A 68 -9.69 19.84 2.29
C THR A 68 -9.24 20.19 0.88
N HIS A 69 -8.05 19.74 0.49
CA HIS A 69 -7.46 19.98 -0.83
C HIS A 69 -6.42 18.89 -1.12
N ARG A 70 -6.00 18.81 -2.38
CA ARG A 70 -4.89 17.94 -2.82
C ARG A 70 -3.61 18.35 -2.11
N GLY A 71 -2.89 17.40 -1.53
CA GLY A 71 -1.66 17.65 -0.77
C GLY A 71 -1.87 17.86 0.73
N HIS A 72 -3.12 18.05 1.20
CA HIS A 72 -3.36 18.26 2.63
C HIS A 72 -2.89 17.06 3.48
N ALA A 73 -3.01 15.83 2.99
CA ALA A 73 -2.54 14.67 3.75
C ALA A 73 -1.02 14.62 3.86
N GLU A 74 -0.33 15.05 2.80
CA GLU A 74 1.12 15.19 2.76
C GLU A 74 1.59 16.26 3.75
N GLU A 75 0.96 17.43 3.74
CA GLU A 75 1.24 18.52 4.68
C GLU A 75 1.03 18.10 6.13
N TYR A 76 -0.10 17.42 6.41
CA TYR A 76 -0.42 16.92 7.75
C TYR A 76 0.64 15.91 8.24
N ALA A 77 0.99 14.94 7.38
CA ALA A 77 1.98 13.93 7.69
C ALA A 77 3.40 14.52 7.84
N ALA A 78 3.72 15.59 7.11
CA ALA A 78 5.00 16.29 7.17
C ALA A 78 5.16 17.14 8.44
N GLY A 79 4.09 17.85 8.84
CA GLY A 79 4.19 19.00 9.76
C GLY A 79 3.40 18.90 11.06
N SER A 80 2.58 17.86 11.28
CA SER A 80 1.72 17.83 12.47
C SER A 80 2.51 17.61 13.77
N ASP A 81 2.41 18.57 14.69
CA ASP A 81 2.88 18.46 16.07
C ASP A 81 2.13 17.37 16.84
N ALA A 82 0.88 17.07 16.47
CA ALA A 82 0.12 15.98 17.07
C ALA A 82 0.82 14.63 16.83
N VAL A 83 1.25 14.39 15.58
CA VAL A 83 2.06 13.22 15.21
C VAL A 83 3.45 13.23 15.89
N ALA A 84 3.93 14.39 16.35
CA ALA A 84 5.19 14.52 17.09
C ALA A 84 5.08 14.29 18.59
N ALA A 85 3.94 14.66 19.19
CA ALA A 85 3.65 14.43 20.60
C ALA A 85 3.32 12.96 20.87
N ASP A 86 2.73 12.28 19.89
CA ASP A 86 2.30 10.89 20.00
C ASP A 86 3.44 9.95 19.58
N GLY A 87 4.23 9.48 20.55
CA GLY A 87 5.38 8.58 20.32
C GLY A 87 5.05 7.21 19.68
N ALA A 88 3.78 6.94 19.36
CA ALA A 88 3.27 5.76 18.68
C ALA A 88 2.10 6.10 17.72
N ALA A 89 2.28 7.13 16.90
CA ALA A 89 1.28 7.58 15.93
C ALA A 89 1.20 6.65 14.71
N VAL A 90 -0.03 6.34 14.29
CA VAL A 90 -0.32 5.65 13.02
C VAL A 90 -1.07 6.62 12.10
N LEU A 91 -0.52 6.90 10.92
CA LEU A 91 -1.19 7.69 9.91
C LEU A 91 -2.02 6.77 9.01
N VAL A 92 -3.34 6.88 9.05
CA VAL A 92 -4.25 6.02 8.28
C VAL A 92 -4.75 6.78 7.06
N ALA A 93 -4.36 6.33 5.87
CA ALA A 93 -4.87 6.82 4.59
C ALA A 93 -6.26 6.22 4.31
N VAL A 94 -7.32 7.02 4.50
CA VAL A 94 -8.71 6.61 4.24
C VAL A 94 -9.12 7.17 2.88
N GLY A 95 -8.94 6.35 1.83
CA GLY A 95 -9.07 6.78 0.44
C GLY A 95 -8.74 5.69 -0.57
N GLY A 96 -8.10 6.08 -1.67
CA GLY A 96 -7.40 5.19 -2.61
C GLY A 96 -5.89 5.41 -2.58
N ASP A 97 -5.18 4.94 -3.59
CA ASP A 97 -3.70 4.93 -3.63
C ASP A 97 -3.08 6.33 -3.56
N GLY A 98 -3.72 7.34 -4.15
CA GLY A 98 -3.27 8.73 -4.07
C GLY A 98 -3.24 9.26 -2.63
N MET A 99 -4.15 8.80 -1.77
CA MET A 99 -4.18 9.16 -0.36
C MET A 99 -2.98 8.57 0.39
N ALA A 100 -2.68 7.29 0.14
CA ALA A 100 -1.49 6.64 0.70
C ALA A 100 -0.20 7.30 0.19
N HIS A 101 -0.16 7.67 -1.09
CA HIS A 101 0.97 8.36 -1.70
C HIS A 101 1.27 9.71 -1.05
N GLU A 102 0.25 10.54 -0.77
CA GLU A 102 0.43 11.79 -0.04
C GLU A 102 0.99 11.55 1.38
N VAL A 103 0.41 10.60 2.13
CA VAL A 103 0.87 10.27 3.49
C VAL A 103 2.34 9.80 3.50
N ILE A 104 2.72 8.90 2.60
CA ILE A 104 4.10 8.37 2.51
C ILE A 104 5.09 9.50 2.22
N ASN A 105 4.78 10.39 1.28
CA ASN A 105 5.67 11.50 0.95
C ASN A 105 5.75 12.54 2.08
N GLY A 106 4.67 12.76 2.84
CA GLY A 106 4.71 13.61 4.02
C GLY A 106 5.56 13.02 5.14
N VAL A 107 5.42 11.71 5.41
CA VAL A 107 6.30 10.99 6.36
C VAL A 107 7.76 11.07 5.94
N ARG A 108 8.05 10.96 4.64
CA ARG A 108 9.41 11.14 4.11
C ARG A 108 9.95 12.54 4.42
N GLN A 109 9.17 13.61 4.17
CA GLN A 109 9.58 14.98 4.47
C GLN A 109 9.83 15.19 5.96
N ARG A 110 8.94 14.65 6.79
CA ARG A 110 9.09 14.64 8.25
C ARG A 110 10.40 13.97 8.67
N ARG A 111 10.68 12.77 8.17
CA ARG A 111 11.92 12.04 8.48
C ARG A 111 13.16 12.84 8.06
N ALA A 112 13.14 13.46 6.88
CA ALA A 112 14.23 14.32 6.44
C ALA A 112 14.45 15.50 7.41
N ARG A 113 13.37 16.14 7.88
CA ARG A 113 13.43 17.23 8.87
C ARG A 113 13.93 16.79 10.24
N LEU A 114 13.62 15.57 10.67
CA LEU A 114 14.02 15.00 11.97
C LEU A 114 15.41 14.32 11.96
N GLY A 115 16.19 14.48 10.89
CA GLY A 115 17.55 13.92 10.81
C GLY A 115 17.59 12.42 10.49
N GLY A 116 16.55 11.87 9.86
CA GLY A 116 16.56 10.52 9.30
C GLY A 116 16.24 9.38 10.26
N LYS A 117 15.67 9.67 11.44
CA LYS A 117 15.22 8.62 12.37
C LYS A 117 14.18 7.70 11.72
N ARG A 118 14.43 6.39 11.81
CA ARG A 118 13.53 5.32 11.33
C ARG A 118 12.59 4.93 12.48
N GLY A 119 11.34 4.58 12.14
CA GLY A 119 10.40 3.93 13.06
C GLY A 119 9.36 4.82 13.73
N ASP A 120 9.41 6.15 13.55
CA ASP A 120 8.57 7.06 14.33
C ASP A 120 7.06 7.02 13.96
N VAL A 121 6.70 6.45 12.80
CA VAL A 121 5.33 6.49 12.26
C VAL A 121 5.03 5.23 11.46
N LEU A 122 3.96 4.52 11.83
CA LEU A 122 3.35 3.47 11.01
C LEU A 122 2.32 4.08 10.05
N ILE A 123 2.15 3.46 8.88
CA ILE A 123 1.19 3.91 7.87
C ILE A 123 0.15 2.81 7.69
N GLY A 124 -1.11 3.16 7.88
CA GLY A 124 -2.26 2.30 7.62
C GLY A 124 -3.01 2.74 6.37
N ALA A 125 -3.79 1.84 5.78
CA ALA A 125 -4.66 2.14 4.65
C ALA A 125 -6.07 1.60 4.91
N PHE A 126 -7.08 2.35 4.50
CA PHE A 126 -8.48 1.92 4.53
C PHE A 126 -9.16 2.20 3.18
N PRO A 127 -9.71 1.19 2.50
CA PRO A 127 -10.27 1.33 1.16
C PRO A 127 -11.62 2.07 1.19
N ALA A 128 -11.58 3.37 0.89
CA ALA A 128 -12.77 4.22 0.80
C ALA A 128 -13.20 4.54 -0.64
N GLY A 129 -12.31 4.32 -1.63
CA GLY A 129 -12.51 4.55 -3.08
C GLY A 129 -13.20 3.42 -3.86
N SER A 130 -13.12 3.52 -5.20
CA SER A 130 -13.53 2.46 -6.16
C SER A 130 -12.54 1.30 -6.18
N GLY A 131 -11.25 1.58 -5.97
CA GLY A 131 -10.17 0.61 -5.75
C GLY A 131 -9.11 1.14 -4.79
N CYS A 132 -8.33 0.22 -4.20
CA CYS A 132 -7.20 0.52 -3.32
C CYS A 132 -6.11 -0.54 -3.57
N ALA A 133 -5.22 -0.30 -4.53
CA ALA A 133 -4.18 -1.26 -4.88
C ALA A 133 -3.20 -1.49 -3.73
N VAL A 134 -2.90 -0.48 -2.92
CA VAL A 134 -2.12 -0.63 -1.68
C VAL A 134 -2.77 -1.62 -0.72
N CYS A 135 -4.11 -1.61 -0.59
CA CYS A 135 -4.82 -2.55 0.27
C CYS A 135 -4.70 -3.98 -0.29
N MET A 136 -4.89 -4.13 -1.60
CA MET A 136 -4.80 -5.43 -2.28
C MET A 136 -3.40 -6.04 -2.20
N GLU A 137 -2.35 -5.21 -2.26
CA GLU A 137 -0.96 -5.63 -2.08
C GLU A 137 -0.71 -6.25 -0.70
N PHE A 138 -1.47 -5.83 0.31
CA PHE A 138 -1.46 -6.44 1.64
C PHE A 138 -2.52 -7.53 1.82
N GLY A 139 -3.15 -8.04 0.74
CA GLY A 139 -4.19 -9.06 0.81
C GLY A 139 -5.51 -8.59 1.43
N ILE A 140 -5.74 -7.26 1.47
CA ILE A 140 -6.93 -6.64 2.06
C ILE A 140 -7.90 -6.30 0.93
N PHE A 141 -8.91 -7.15 0.75
CA PHE A 141 -9.92 -7.00 -0.31
C PHE A 141 -11.24 -6.40 0.19
N LYS A 142 -11.50 -6.46 1.50
CA LYS A 142 -12.72 -5.94 2.11
C LYS A 142 -12.41 -4.86 3.14
N ARG A 143 -13.35 -3.92 3.31
CA ARG A 143 -13.29 -2.86 4.32
C ARG A 143 -13.25 -3.39 5.74
N LEU A 144 -13.94 -4.50 5.99
CA LEU A 144 -13.91 -5.17 7.28
C LEU A 144 -12.51 -5.68 7.62
N ASP A 145 -11.85 -6.33 6.66
CA ASP A 145 -10.48 -6.83 6.81
C ASP A 145 -9.51 -5.67 7.07
N ALA A 146 -9.69 -4.53 6.37
CA ALA A 146 -8.90 -3.33 6.61
C ALA A 146 -9.09 -2.77 8.03
N ALA A 147 -10.33 -2.71 8.51
CA ALA A 147 -10.63 -2.25 9.86
C ALA A 147 -10.03 -3.18 10.93
N LEU A 148 -10.11 -4.50 10.73
CA LEU A 148 -9.49 -5.49 11.62
C LEU A 148 -7.96 -5.39 11.61
N ALA A 149 -7.34 -5.16 10.44
CA ALA A 149 -5.91 -4.93 10.34
C ALA A 149 -5.46 -3.70 11.13
N LEU A 150 -6.26 -2.62 11.14
CA LEU A 150 -6.02 -1.43 11.95
C LEU A 150 -6.22 -1.68 13.45
N VAL A 151 -7.18 -2.53 13.85
CA VAL A 151 -7.43 -2.90 15.26
C VAL A 151 -6.28 -3.71 15.84
N HIS A 152 -5.68 -4.60 15.06
CA HIS A 152 -4.57 -5.43 15.51
C HIS A 152 -3.20 -4.80 15.21
N ALA A 153 -3.18 -3.71 14.44
CA ALA A 153 -1.98 -3.04 13.95
C ALA A 153 -0.98 -4.02 13.32
N PHE A 154 -1.46 -4.90 12.43
CA PHE A 154 -0.57 -5.79 11.68
C PHE A 154 0.28 -4.98 10.71
N ASP A 155 1.55 -4.80 11.07
CA ASP A 155 2.53 -4.10 10.26
C ASP A 155 3.33 -5.08 9.39
N ARG A 156 3.62 -4.66 8.16
CA ARG A 156 4.53 -5.34 7.24
C ARG A 156 5.41 -4.30 6.56
N SER A 157 6.63 -4.70 6.22
CA SER A 157 7.50 -3.89 5.39
C SER A 157 6.94 -3.78 3.96
N CYS A 158 7.07 -2.59 3.39
CA CYS A 158 6.71 -2.30 2.01
C CYS A 158 7.88 -1.58 1.37
N ASP A 159 8.31 -2.09 0.22
CA ASP A 159 9.38 -1.48 -0.55
C ASP A 159 8.87 -0.22 -1.25
N LEU A 160 9.75 0.78 -1.28
CA LEU A 160 9.48 2.09 -1.84
C LEU A 160 10.50 2.37 -2.93
N PHE A 161 10.08 3.00 -4.01
CA PHE A 161 10.97 3.48 -5.07
C PHE A 161 10.96 5.01 -5.11
N ARG A 162 12.10 5.63 -5.42
CA ARG A 162 12.23 7.08 -5.55
C ARG A 162 12.22 7.47 -7.02
N CYS A 163 11.32 8.36 -7.40
CA CYS A 163 11.25 8.97 -8.71
C CYS A 163 11.77 10.40 -8.62
N THR A 164 12.88 10.68 -9.30
CA THR A 164 13.41 12.04 -9.45
C THR A 164 13.24 12.47 -10.89
N VAL A 165 12.58 13.61 -11.10
CA VAL A 165 12.30 14.19 -12.42
C VAL A 165 13.18 15.42 -12.60
N LYS A 166 13.88 15.49 -13.72
CA LYS A 166 14.62 16.68 -14.14
C LYS A 166 13.91 17.28 -15.35
N PRO A 167 13.62 18.59 -15.35
CA PRO A 167 13.08 19.23 -16.53
C PRO A 167 14.09 19.16 -17.68
N VAL A 168 13.57 18.95 -18.88
CA VAL A 168 14.33 18.97 -20.13
C VAL A 168 14.01 20.28 -20.85
N ASP A 169 15.01 20.90 -21.50
CA ASP A 169 14.87 22.06 -22.39
C ASP A 169 14.09 23.26 -21.83
N GLY A 170 14.39 23.67 -20.59
CA GLY A 170 13.76 24.85 -19.97
C GLY A 170 12.29 24.66 -19.58
N GLY A 171 11.79 23.41 -19.61
CA GLY A 171 10.45 23.08 -19.12
C GLY A 171 10.25 23.44 -17.65
N ILE A 172 9.04 23.91 -17.32
CA ILE A 172 8.67 24.22 -15.93
C ILE A 172 8.24 22.93 -15.26
N LEU A 173 9.02 22.48 -14.28
CA LEU A 173 8.65 21.39 -13.39
C LEU A 173 8.13 21.96 -12.08
N THR A 174 6.91 21.62 -11.68
CA THR A 174 6.45 21.95 -10.34
C THR A 174 7.40 21.29 -9.33
N PRO A 175 7.99 22.03 -8.37
CA PRO A 175 8.92 21.46 -7.40
C PRO A 175 8.35 20.24 -6.67
N LEU A 176 7.03 20.27 -6.46
CA LEU A 176 6.24 19.20 -5.88
C LEU A 176 6.33 17.87 -6.65
N PHE A 177 6.71 17.83 -7.93
CA PHE A 177 6.88 16.60 -8.72
C PHE A 177 8.34 16.25 -9.01
N ALA A 178 9.28 17.08 -8.58
CA ALA A 178 10.70 16.88 -8.89
C ALA A 178 11.29 15.65 -8.19
N ASP A 179 10.77 15.28 -7.02
CA ASP A 179 11.35 14.20 -6.24
C ASP A 179 10.32 13.54 -5.33
N ARG A 180 9.84 12.36 -5.73
CA ARG A 180 8.76 11.63 -5.07
C ARG A 180 9.16 10.22 -4.73
N VAL A 181 8.45 9.66 -3.75
CA VAL A 181 8.52 8.23 -3.46
C VAL A 181 7.19 7.58 -3.80
N GLY A 182 7.25 6.50 -4.57
CA GLY A 182 6.14 5.62 -4.86
C GLY A 182 6.31 4.25 -4.19
N PHE A 183 5.25 3.46 -4.19
CA PHE A 183 5.20 2.15 -3.54
C PHE A 183 4.58 1.06 -4.44
N LEU A 184 3.72 1.43 -5.38
CA LEU A 184 3.01 0.51 -6.26
C LEU A 184 3.65 0.44 -7.64
N SER A 185 3.52 1.48 -8.45
CA SER A 185 3.97 1.44 -9.83
C SER A 185 4.41 2.80 -10.36
N ALA A 186 5.37 2.77 -11.29
CA ALA A 186 5.71 3.88 -12.17
C ALA A 186 5.44 3.44 -13.62
N THR A 187 4.56 4.18 -14.30
CA THR A 187 4.08 3.87 -15.65
C THR A 187 4.45 5.01 -16.61
N PHE A 188 4.73 4.66 -17.86
CA PHE A 188 4.96 5.61 -18.94
C PHE A 188 4.29 5.09 -20.22
N SER A 189 3.97 5.98 -21.16
CA SER A 189 3.24 5.67 -22.41
C SER A 189 1.75 5.42 -22.19
N SER A 190 1.16 4.48 -22.93
CA SER A 190 -0.28 4.25 -23.01
C SER A 190 -0.97 4.02 -21.66
N ILE A 191 -0.35 3.29 -20.72
CA ILE A 191 -0.95 3.07 -19.39
C ILE A 191 -1.10 4.39 -18.63
N ALA A 192 -0.04 5.21 -18.60
CA ALA A 192 -0.09 6.52 -17.95
C ALA A 192 -1.09 7.46 -18.63
N ALA A 193 -1.21 7.38 -19.97
CA ALA A 193 -2.21 8.13 -20.72
C ALA A 193 -3.63 7.70 -20.34
N VAL A 194 -3.89 6.38 -20.23
CA VAL A 194 -5.18 5.83 -19.79
C VAL A 194 -5.53 6.32 -18.38
N ASP A 195 -4.57 6.32 -17.46
CA ASP A 195 -4.79 6.79 -16.09
C ASP A 195 -5.26 8.25 -16.04
N LEU A 196 -4.64 9.12 -16.84
CA LEU A 196 -4.90 10.56 -16.90
C LEU A 196 -6.17 10.89 -17.72
N GLU A 197 -6.28 10.35 -18.92
CA GLU A 197 -7.34 10.69 -19.88
C GLU A 197 -8.69 10.08 -19.52
N SER A 198 -8.70 9.01 -18.71
CA SER A 198 -9.94 8.45 -18.17
C SER A 198 -10.44 9.15 -16.90
N GLU A 199 -9.72 10.15 -16.34
CA GLU A 199 -10.19 10.89 -15.16
C GLU A 199 -11.57 11.56 -15.33
N PRO A 200 -11.91 12.19 -16.48
CA PRO A 200 -13.24 12.73 -16.72
C PRO A 200 -14.37 11.68 -16.67
N LEU A 201 -14.02 10.40 -16.84
CA LEU A 201 -14.95 9.26 -16.79
C LEU A 201 -15.04 8.62 -15.41
N ARG A 202 -14.57 9.29 -14.34
CA ARG A 202 -14.61 8.78 -12.95
C ARG A 202 -15.99 8.30 -12.50
N TRP A 203 -17.08 8.86 -13.05
CA TRP A 203 -18.45 8.44 -12.77
C TRP A 203 -18.73 6.97 -13.15
N MET A 204 -17.91 6.36 -14.01
CA MET A 204 -18.01 4.95 -14.41
C MET A 204 -17.26 3.99 -13.46
N GLY A 205 -16.58 4.52 -12.44
CA GLY A 205 -15.67 3.73 -11.61
C GLY A 205 -14.56 3.09 -12.44
N ASP A 206 -14.24 1.82 -12.15
CA ASP A 206 -13.11 1.11 -12.78
C ASP A 206 -13.37 0.78 -14.26
N ALA A 207 -14.62 0.83 -14.73
CA ALA A 207 -14.96 0.63 -16.14
C ALA A 207 -14.32 1.70 -17.05
N ARG A 208 -13.97 2.87 -16.50
CA ARG A 208 -13.33 3.98 -17.24
C ARG A 208 -12.07 3.56 -17.99
N PHE A 209 -11.29 2.67 -17.39
CA PHE A 209 -10.03 2.20 -17.98
C PHE A 209 -10.30 1.36 -19.23
N PHE A 210 -11.30 0.47 -19.17
CA PHE A 210 -11.69 -0.36 -20.31
C PHE A 210 -12.22 0.48 -21.47
N VAL A 211 -13.05 1.50 -21.17
CA VAL A 211 -13.58 2.41 -22.20
C VAL A 211 -12.46 3.18 -22.89
N ASP A 212 -11.52 3.75 -22.13
CA ASP A 212 -10.41 4.51 -22.69
C ASP A 212 -9.50 3.61 -23.58
N VAL A 213 -9.22 2.39 -23.13
CA VAL A 213 -8.48 1.39 -23.94
C VAL A 213 -9.20 1.08 -25.24
N LEU A 214 -10.52 0.86 -25.21
CA LEU A 214 -11.31 0.60 -26.42
C LEU A 214 -11.30 1.78 -27.39
N GLN A 215 -11.40 3.02 -26.88
CA GLN A 215 -11.30 4.22 -27.71
C GLN A 215 -9.96 4.28 -28.46
N ARG A 216 -8.85 3.96 -27.79
CA ARG A 216 -7.51 3.92 -28.40
C ARG A 216 -7.36 2.82 -29.45
N ILE A 217 -7.92 1.65 -29.20
CA ILE A 217 -7.96 0.54 -30.18
C ILE A 217 -8.69 1.01 -31.44
N CYS A 218 -9.84 1.67 -31.28
CA CYS A 218 -10.63 2.26 -32.35
C CYS A 218 -9.98 3.48 -33.05
N GLY A 219 -8.77 3.89 -32.64
CA GLY A 219 -8.03 4.98 -33.29
C GLY A 219 -8.28 6.37 -32.70
N ILE A 220 -9.06 6.47 -31.63
CA ILE A 220 -9.38 7.73 -30.96
C ILE A 220 -8.30 8.01 -29.90
N GLY A 221 -7.71 9.21 -29.90
CA GLY A 221 -6.75 9.60 -28.84
C GLY A 221 -5.44 8.80 -28.82
N ARG A 222 -4.97 8.31 -29.97
CA ARG A 222 -3.65 7.66 -30.05
C ARG A 222 -2.54 8.69 -29.85
N VAL A 223 -1.74 8.49 -28.82
CA VAL A 223 -0.54 9.29 -28.54
C VAL A 223 0.68 8.39 -28.65
N SER A 224 1.70 8.84 -29.39
CA SER A 224 2.99 8.18 -29.48
C SER A 224 4.02 8.99 -28.70
N TYR A 225 4.81 8.33 -27.87
CA TYR A 225 5.81 8.97 -27.04
C TYR A 225 7.20 8.50 -27.48
N HIS A 226 8.09 9.46 -27.72
CA HIS A 226 9.50 9.16 -27.95
C HIS A 226 10.26 9.21 -26.63
N ALA A 227 10.85 8.08 -26.22
CA ALA A 227 11.64 8.00 -25.00
C ALA A 227 12.93 7.18 -25.22
N LYS A 228 13.92 7.42 -24.36
CA LYS A 228 15.09 6.55 -24.23
C LYS A 228 15.06 5.94 -22.83
N LEU A 229 15.06 4.62 -22.75
CA LEU A 229 15.09 3.90 -21.48
C LEU A 229 16.51 3.41 -21.20
N ARG A 230 17.01 3.67 -20.00
CA ARG A 230 18.21 3.02 -19.47
C ARG A 230 17.86 2.34 -18.16
N TYR A 231 18.37 1.13 -17.95
CA TYR A 231 18.18 0.38 -16.71
C TYR A 231 19.50 -0.25 -16.25
N ARG A 232 19.59 -0.54 -14.95
CA ARG A 232 20.68 -1.31 -14.37
C ARG A 232 20.06 -2.49 -13.63
N ALA A 233 20.36 -3.70 -14.08
CA ALA A 233 19.92 -4.90 -13.39
C ALA A 233 20.52 -4.94 -11.98
N ALA A 234 19.74 -5.41 -11.01
CA ALA A 234 20.27 -5.66 -9.67
C ALA A 234 21.29 -6.80 -9.74
N THR A 235 22.43 -6.63 -9.08
CA THR A 235 23.39 -7.73 -8.92
C THR A 235 22.84 -8.79 -7.97
N ALA A 236 23.30 -10.04 -8.09
CA ALA A 236 22.88 -11.12 -7.17
C ALA A 236 23.16 -10.78 -5.68
N ALA A 237 24.21 -10.02 -5.41
CA ALA A 237 24.53 -9.53 -4.07
C ALA A 237 23.53 -8.46 -3.57
N GLU A 238 23.06 -7.56 -4.44
CA GLU A 238 22.00 -6.58 -4.12
C GLU A 238 20.63 -7.27 -3.98
N ALA A 239 20.31 -8.24 -4.84
CA ALA A 239 19.07 -9.02 -4.76
C ALA A 239 18.99 -9.88 -3.49
N GLY A 240 20.10 -10.48 -3.06
CA GLY A 240 20.20 -11.29 -1.84
C GLY A 240 20.11 -10.50 -0.52
N THR A 241 20.14 -9.16 -0.55
CA THR A 241 19.89 -8.33 0.65
C THR A 241 18.42 -8.05 0.91
N HIS A 242 17.51 -8.42 -0.02
CA HIS A 242 16.13 -8.65 0.34
C HIS A 242 16.10 -9.87 1.24
N ARG A 243 16.24 -9.65 2.55
CA ARG A 243 15.77 -10.63 3.52
C ARG A 243 14.34 -10.95 3.05
N PRO A 244 14.01 -12.21 2.70
CA PRO A 244 12.62 -12.62 2.87
C PRO A 244 12.30 -12.16 4.28
N VAL A 245 11.18 -11.46 4.47
CA VAL A 245 10.68 -11.27 5.84
C VAL A 245 10.68 -12.68 6.38
N ALA A 246 11.64 -12.97 7.27
CA ALA A 246 11.78 -14.31 7.79
C ALA A 246 10.38 -14.59 8.35
N ASN A 247 9.77 -15.69 7.93
CA ASN A 247 8.90 -16.36 8.87
C ASN A 247 9.78 -16.47 10.11
N ASP A 248 9.48 -15.67 11.13
CA ASP A 248 10.20 -15.74 12.40
C ASP A 248 10.35 -17.23 12.71
N ALA A 249 11.56 -17.65 13.07
CA ALA A 249 11.95 -19.06 13.17
C ALA A 249 11.08 -19.91 14.14
N ASP A 250 10.06 -19.31 14.73
CA ASP A 250 8.99 -19.92 15.51
C ASP A 250 7.78 -20.41 14.70
N GLY A 251 7.75 -20.25 13.37
CA GLY A 251 6.68 -20.81 12.53
C GLY A 251 5.27 -20.30 12.88
N ARG A 252 5.18 -19.19 13.62
CA ARG A 252 3.93 -18.50 13.94
C ARG A 252 3.84 -17.30 13.02
N THR A 253 3.19 -17.47 11.88
CA THR A 253 2.69 -16.27 11.22
C THR A 253 1.73 -15.64 12.23
N ARG A 254 1.82 -14.33 12.50
CA ARG A 254 0.78 -13.62 13.28
C ARG A 254 -0.62 -13.76 12.64
N LEU A 255 -0.67 -14.23 11.38
CA LEU A 255 -1.85 -14.71 10.67
C LEU A 255 -2.42 -16.03 11.22
N ASP A 256 -1.68 -16.88 11.93
CA ASP A 256 -2.22 -18.11 12.55
C ASP A 256 -3.17 -17.80 13.71
N GLY A 257 -2.94 -16.67 14.42
CA GLY A 257 -3.87 -16.16 15.43
C GLY A 257 -5.19 -15.70 14.81
N LEU A 258 -5.13 -14.99 13.69
CA LEU A 258 -6.29 -14.60 12.88
C LEU A 258 -6.94 -15.79 12.20
N ALA A 259 -6.18 -16.77 11.71
CA ALA A 259 -6.69 -18.00 11.13
C ALA A 259 -7.45 -18.79 12.20
N ASN A 260 -7.00 -18.81 13.46
CA ASN A 260 -7.70 -19.45 14.56
C ASN A 260 -8.94 -18.66 15.02
N ILE A 261 -8.89 -17.33 15.05
CA ILE A 261 -10.05 -16.47 15.37
C ILE A 261 -11.10 -16.51 14.24
N LEU A 262 -10.67 -16.45 12.98
CA LEU A 262 -11.54 -16.59 11.80
C LEU A 262 -12.04 -18.03 11.61
N ARG A 263 -11.30 -19.05 12.05
CA ARG A 263 -11.79 -20.45 12.16
C ARG A 263 -12.90 -20.56 13.20
N PHE A 264 -12.79 -19.84 14.32
CA PHE A 264 -13.84 -19.78 15.35
C PHE A 264 -15.14 -19.14 14.84
N PHE A 265 -15.05 -18.12 13.97
CA PHE A 265 -16.21 -17.51 13.30
C PHE A 265 -16.68 -18.26 12.04
N ARG A 266 -15.88 -19.18 11.48
CA ARG A 266 -16.23 -19.99 10.30
C ARG A 266 -17.21 -21.14 10.58
N TRP A 267 -17.62 -21.38 11.83
CA TRP A 267 -18.57 -22.47 12.13
C TRP A 267 -20.01 -22.17 11.66
N HIS A 268 -20.31 -20.94 11.23
CA HIS A 268 -21.60 -20.61 10.64
C HIS A 268 -21.47 -19.96 9.27
N GLN A 269 -21.27 -20.76 8.22
CA GLN A 269 -22.00 -20.57 6.95
C GLN A 269 -21.83 -21.75 5.97
N PHE A 270 -23.00 -22.21 5.49
CA PHE A 270 -23.35 -22.64 4.15
C PHE A 270 -22.23 -22.98 3.15
N ASP A 271 -22.33 -24.21 2.64
CA ASP A 271 -21.67 -24.69 1.43
C ASP A 271 -21.93 -23.76 0.24
N ALA A 272 -20.86 -23.18 -0.30
CA ALA A 272 -20.82 -22.63 -1.65
C ALA A 272 -19.91 -23.54 -2.50
N PRO A 273 -20.37 -23.97 -3.69
CA PRO A 273 -19.68 -25.00 -4.47
C PRO A 273 -18.34 -24.49 -5.00
N SER A 274 -17.34 -25.37 -4.90
CA SER A 274 -15.99 -25.22 -5.43
C SER A 274 -16.00 -24.90 -6.92
N VAL A 275 -15.53 -23.72 -7.30
CA VAL A 275 -15.16 -23.42 -8.68
C VAL A 275 -13.73 -23.87 -8.89
N ASP A 276 -13.60 -25.05 -9.46
CA ASP A 276 -12.35 -25.66 -9.90
C ASP A 276 -11.91 -25.00 -11.22
N ARG A 277 -11.09 -23.95 -11.12
CA ARG A 277 -10.26 -23.46 -12.24
C ARG A 277 -8.90 -23.07 -11.68
N THR A 278 -7.96 -23.99 -11.81
CA THR A 278 -6.54 -23.78 -11.57
C THR A 278 -5.98 -22.79 -12.60
N VAL A 279 -5.42 -21.68 -12.11
CA VAL A 279 -4.55 -20.75 -12.87
C VAL A 279 -3.13 -21.36 -13.00
N GLY A 280 -3.03 -22.69 -12.96
CA GLY A 280 -1.79 -23.45 -12.79
C GLY A 280 -1.10 -23.87 -14.09
N ASP A 281 -1.70 -23.64 -15.25
CA ASP A 281 -1.19 -24.19 -16.53
C ASP A 281 -0.34 -23.20 -17.35
N PHE A 282 0.00 -22.02 -16.82
CA PHE A 282 0.83 -21.03 -17.52
C PHE A 282 2.19 -20.72 -16.88
N PHE A 283 2.45 -21.14 -15.64
CA PHE A 283 3.65 -20.74 -14.90
C PHE A 283 4.24 -21.93 -14.15
N GLY A 284 5.38 -22.44 -14.62
CA GLY A 284 6.06 -23.59 -14.03
C GLY A 284 6.78 -23.25 -12.72
N PRO A 285 6.89 -24.19 -11.77
CA PRO A 285 7.41 -23.94 -10.42
C PRO A 285 8.95 -23.76 -10.32
N ASN A 286 9.66 -23.59 -11.44
CA ASN A 286 11.13 -23.49 -11.48
C ASN A 286 11.65 -22.33 -12.33
N ASP A 287 10.78 -21.40 -12.75
CA ASP A 287 11.21 -20.25 -13.54
C ASP A 287 11.83 -19.18 -12.61
N VAL A 288 13.10 -19.39 -12.25
CA VAL A 288 13.97 -18.26 -11.93
C VAL A 288 14.01 -17.41 -13.21
N TYR A 289 13.24 -16.33 -13.24
CA TYR A 289 13.30 -15.34 -14.33
C TYR A 289 14.65 -14.61 -14.25
N GLU A 290 15.73 -15.28 -14.66
CA GLU A 290 16.84 -14.59 -15.30
C GLU A 290 16.30 -14.05 -16.62
N ALA A 291 15.65 -12.88 -16.56
CA ALA A 291 15.42 -12.10 -17.76
C ALA A 291 16.81 -11.74 -18.29
N ALA A 292 17.32 -12.57 -19.21
CA ALA A 292 18.49 -12.23 -20.00
C ALA A 292 18.21 -10.84 -20.60
N PRO A 293 19.07 -9.84 -20.33
CA PRO A 293 18.78 -8.47 -20.69
C PRO A 293 18.57 -8.38 -22.20
N VAL A 294 17.41 -7.85 -22.60
CA VAL A 294 17.16 -7.43 -23.98
C VAL A 294 18.19 -6.36 -24.28
N ASP A 295 19.18 -6.79 -25.07
CA ASP A 295 20.25 -6.05 -25.71
C ASP A 295 21.30 -5.40 -24.80
N LYS A 296 22.37 -6.17 -24.54
CA LYS A 296 23.64 -5.63 -24.02
C LYS A 296 24.30 -4.72 -25.06
N GLY A 297 24.05 -3.43 -24.96
CA GLY A 297 25.09 -2.42 -25.05
C GLY A 297 25.52 -2.07 -23.63
N GLU A 298 26.37 -2.89 -23.00
CA GLU A 298 26.99 -2.52 -21.72
C GLU A 298 27.88 -1.29 -22.00
N GLY A 299 27.44 -0.11 -21.55
CA GLY A 299 28.36 1.02 -21.39
C GLY A 299 29.30 0.75 -20.21
N ASP A 300 30.46 1.42 -20.19
CA ASP A 300 31.46 1.31 -19.11
C ASP A 300 30.91 1.63 -17.70
N ASP A 301 29.69 2.19 -17.60
CA ASP A 301 29.01 2.57 -16.35
C ASP A 301 28.04 1.52 -15.79
N GLY A 302 27.91 0.36 -16.43
CA GLY A 302 27.04 -0.75 -15.99
C GLY A 302 25.55 -0.55 -16.27
N TRP A 303 25.15 0.48 -17.02
CA TRP A 303 23.77 0.72 -17.44
C TRP A 303 23.51 0.19 -18.85
N CYS A 304 22.41 -0.52 -19.03
CA CYS A 304 21.90 -0.97 -20.32
C CYS A 304 20.99 0.09 -20.92
N THR A 305 21.12 0.36 -22.21
CA THR A 305 20.23 1.29 -22.94
C THR A 305 19.33 0.49 -23.86
N VAL A 306 18.02 0.67 -23.74
CA VAL A 306 17.04 0.04 -24.62
C VAL A 306 16.84 0.93 -25.85
N PRO A 307 17.12 0.43 -27.07
CA PRO A 307 16.81 1.13 -28.30
C PRO A 307 15.33 1.54 -28.37
N HIS A 308 15.06 2.73 -28.90
CA HIS A 308 13.71 3.31 -28.92
C HIS A 308 12.71 2.41 -29.65
N GLU A 309 13.13 1.79 -30.74
CA GLU A 309 12.32 0.86 -31.54
C GLU A 309 11.96 -0.46 -30.82
N GLN A 310 12.58 -0.74 -29.67
CA GLN A 310 12.43 -2.01 -28.95
C GLN A 310 11.54 -1.92 -27.71
N PHE A 311 11.02 -0.73 -27.36
CA PHE A 311 10.06 -0.61 -26.27
C PHE A 311 8.93 0.35 -26.59
N SER A 312 7.71 -0.05 -26.24
CA SER A 312 6.49 0.74 -26.43
C SER A 312 5.85 1.19 -25.12
N LEU A 313 6.24 0.55 -24.01
CA LEU A 313 5.64 0.69 -22.69
C LEU A 313 6.71 0.47 -21.62
N LEU A 314 6.72 1.31 -20.59
CA LEU A 314 7.42 1.03 -19.35
C LEU A 314 6.39 0.84 -18.24
N PHE A 315 6.47 -0.31 -17.57
CA PHE A 315 5.65 -0.64 -16.42
C PHE A 315 6.53 -1.21 -15.32
N ALA A 316 6.96 -0.36 -14.40
CA ALA A 316 7.69 -0.77 -13.21
C ALA A 316 6.70 -0.92 -12.06
N MET A 317 6.59 -2.11 -11.48
CA MET A 317 5.63 -2.39 -10.41
C MET A 317 6.28 -3.16 -9.27
N ASN A 318 5.86 -2.84 -8.05
CA ASN A 318 6.07 -3.64 -6.86
C ASN A 318 4.90 -4.60 -6.74
N LEU A 319 5.15 -5.89 -7.01
CA LEU A 319 4.14 -6.95 -6.99
C LEU A 319 4.58 -8.07 -6.07
N ARG A 320 4.30 -7.93 -4.78
CA ARG A 320 4.51 -9.00 -3.81
C ARG A 320 3.34 -9.99 -3.78
N TYR A 321 2.15 -9.59 -4.21
CA TYR A 321 0.98 -10.47 -4.29
C TYR A 321 0.88 -11.27 -5.61
N MET A 322 1.49 -10.80 -6.70
CA MET A 322 1.52 -11.52 -7.99
C MET A 322 2.81 -12.31 -8.22
N ALA A 323 3.85 -12.11 -7.40
CA ALA A 323 4.98 -13.01 -7.38
C ALA A 323 4.48 -14.33 -6.76
N ALA A 324 4.44 -15.39 -7.55
CA ALA A 324 4.19 -16.73 -7.03
C ALA A 324 5.32 -17.09 -6.05
N ASP A 325 4.93 -17.64 -4.90
CA ASP A 325 5.83 -18.33 -3.97
C ASP A 325 6.38 -19.60 -4.62
#